data_AF-A0A5N5VYY7-F1
#
_entry.id   AF-A0A5N5VYY7-F1
#
_cell.length_a   1.000
_cell.length_b   1.000
_cell.length_c   1.000
_cell.angle_alpha   90.00
_cell.angle_beta   90.00
_cell.angle_gamma   90.00
#
_symmetry.space_group_name_H-M   'P 1'
#
loop_
_entity.id
_entity.type
_entity.pdbx_description
1 polymer ?
#
loop_
_entity_poly.entity_id
_entity_poly.type
_entity_poly.pdbx_seq_one_letter_code
_entity_poly.pdbx_strand_id
1 'polypeptide(L)'
;MANVPRDLLDRIRDLERQVRELAGRSQTRPAMNQVVKGDLRVGEGGAFGVYPPGNRTAIFATGFWGGTEYGMAIRRLDGSLALSVRNGTDDKLPQPLRLHDSRGVEIWSDDVKSGGMARPFLGLLPPQNTNPASWPRTTESGWTVVARSFNVTYHPRIRLYMDTDAPSGTAGQVRVRLDGTDWGPTVAAGTAYDFTGPTRAGVEGLVELRVEARRTSGSGAVAACPVMLYGCMS
;
A
#
# COMPACT_ATOMS: atom_id res chain seq x y z
N MET A 1 -38.13 28.02 -72.55
CA MET A 1 -38.17 26.70 -71.90
C MET A 1 -36.74 26.41 -71.43
N ALA A 2 -36.51 26.42 -70.12
CA ALA A 2 -35.17 26.40 -69.54
C ALA A 2 -34.44 25.08 -69.86
N ASN A 3 -33.32 25.18 -70.56
CA ASN A 3 -32.50 24.05 -70.99
C ASN A 3 -31.63 23.62 -69.81
N VAL A 4 -32.21 22.91 -68.83
CA VAL A 4 -31.43 22.25 -67.78
C VAL A 4 -30.59 21.16 -68.47
N PRO A 5 -29.25 21.23 -68.45
CA PRO A 5 -28.42 20.23 -69.10
C PRO A 5 -28.72 18.86 -68.44
N ARG A 6 -29.12 17.86 -69.23
CA ARG A 6 -29.45 16.49 -68.77
C ARG A 6 -28.38 15.91 -67.84
N ASP A 7 -27.13 16.32 -68.05
CA ASP A 7 -25.94 16.01 -67.25
C ASP A 7 -26.08 16.29 -65.73
N LEU A 8 -26.80 17.36 -65.33
CA LEU A 8 -26.97 17.68 -63.91
C LEU A 8 -27.95 16.73 -63.20
N LEU A 9 -29.02 16.31 -63.88
CA LEU A 9 -30.01 15.39 -63.32
C LEU A 9 -29.45 13.97 -63.21
N ASP A 10 -28.64 13.56 -64.19
CA ASP A 10 -27.96 12.27 -64.17
C ASP A 10 -26.88 12.24 -63.07
N ARG A 11 -26.14 13.33 -62.90
CA ARG A 11 -25.17 13.46 -61.80
C ARG A 11 -25.81 13.45 -60.41
N ILE A 12 -27.01 14.01 -60.25
CA ILE A 12 -27.78 13.92 -59.00
C ILE A 12 -28.22 12.48 -58.74
N ARG A 13 -28.71 11.75 -59.75
CA ARG A 13 -29.10 10.34 -59.61
C ARG A 13 -27.91 9.45 -59.23
N ASP A 14 -26.74 9.72 -59.81
CA ASP A 14 -25.52 9.01 -59.45
C ASP A 14 -25.06 9.29 -58.02
N LEU A 15 -25.16 10.55 -57.57
CA LEU A 15 -24.89 10.91 -56.18
C LEU A 15 -25.89 10.26 -55.22
N GLU A 16 -27.18 10.22 -55.55
CA GLU A 16 -28.20 9.54 -54.73
C GLU A 16 -27.94 8.04 -54.61
N ARG A 17 -27.50 7.40 -55.70
CA ARG A 17 -27.11 5.98 -55.69
C ARG A 17 -25.90 5.74 -54.80
N GLN A 18 -24.85 6.55 -54.94
CA GLN A 18 -23.65 6.46 -54.11
C GLN A 18 -23.98 6.70 -52.63
N VAL A 19 -24.85 7.65 -52.31
CA VAL A 19 -25.29 7.93 -50.94
C VAL A 19 -26.10 6.75 -50.37
N ARG A 20 -26.99 6.12 -51.15
CA ARG A 20 -27.70 4.91 -50.69
C ARG A 20 -26.76 3.74 -50.44
N GLU A 21 -25.76 3.54 -51.30
CA GLU A 21 -24.75 2.50 -51.10
C GLU A 21 -23.88 2.77 -49.87
N LEU A 22 -23.48 4.02 -49.64
CA LEU A 22 -22.73 4.45 -48.45
C LEU A 22 -23.58 4.32 -47.16
N ALA A 23 -24.84 4.73 -47.20
CA ALA A 23 -25.76 4.60 -46.07
C ALA A 23 -25.98 3.12 -45.70
N GLY A 24 -26.21 2.26 -46.70
CA GLY A 24 -26.35 0.81 -46.49
C GLY A 24 -25.08 0.15 -45.95
N ARG A 25 -23.89 0.62 -46.37
CA ARG A 25 -22.60 0.16 -45.82
C ARG A 25 -22.30 0.73 -44.44
N SER A 26 -22.81 1.91 -44.11
CA SER A 26 -22.67 2.51 -42.79
C SER A 26 -23.42 1.70 -41.70
N GLN A 27 -24.50 1.02 -42.07
CA GLN A 27 -25.32 0.21 -41.16
C GLN A 27 -24.88 -1.26 -41.05
N THR A 28 -23.90 -1.69 -41.84
CA THR A 28 -23.36 -3.06 -41.81
C THR A 28 -21.94 -3.14 -41.23
N ARG A 29 -21.48 -2.07 -40.57
CA ARG A 29 -20.19 -2.12 -39.88
C ARG A 29 -20.25 -3.15 -38.74
N PRO A 30 -19.35 -4.14 -38.70
CA PRO A 30 -19.15 -4.97 -37.52
C PRO A 30 -18.96 -4.06 -36.30
N ALA A 31 -19.34 -4.55 -35.11
CA ALA A 31 -19.07 -3.84 -33.87
C ALA A 31 -17.60 -3.39 -33.85
N MET A 32 -17.38 -2.09 -33.63
CA MET A 32 -16.03 -1.53 -33.58
C MET A 32 -15.30 -2.17 -32.39
N ASN A 33 -14.42 -3.11 -32.69
CA ASN A 33 -13.72 -3.95 -31.71
C ASN A 33 -12.28 -3.46 -31.44
N GLN A 34 -11.84 -2.41 -32.15
CA GLN A 34 -10.48 -1.89 -32.03
C GLN A 34 -10.45 -0.37 -32.14
N VAL A 35 -9.67 0.26 -31.25
CA VAL A 35 -9.21 1.65 -31.39
C VAL A 35 -7.80 1.60 -31.98
N VAL A 36 -7.65 1.98 -33.26
CA VAL A 36 -6.37 1.84 -33.99
C VAL A 36 -5.44 3.05 -33.76
N LYS A 37 -6.01 4.24 -33.51
CA LYS A 37 -5.27 5.49 -33.25
C LYS A 37 -6.13 6.42 -32.40
N GLY A 38 -5.50 7.18 -31.50
CA GLY A 38 -6.16 8.13 -30.60
C GLY A 38 -6.56 7.52 -29.25
N ASP A 39 -7.14 8.35 -28.38
CA ASP A 39 -7.51 7.97 -27.02
C ASP A 39 -8.96 7.46 -26.92
N LEU A 40 -9.22 6.52 -26.01
CA LEU A 40 -10.58 6.18 -25.60
C LEU A 40 -11.10 7.27 -24.66
N ARG A 41 -11.89 8.21 -25.20
CA ARG A 41 -12.54 9.25 -24.41
C ARG A 41 -13.98 8.87 -24.07
N VAL A 42 -14.29 8.86 -22.78
CA VAL A 42 -15.65 8.70 -22.26
C VAL A 42 -16.09 10.05 -21.69
N GLY A 43 -16.98 10.75 -22.40
CA GLY A 43 -17.49 12.08 -22.03
C GLY A 43 -18.87 12.04 -21.36
N GLU A 44 -19.37 13.21 -20.97
CA GLU A 44 -20.78 13.44 -20.59
C GLU A 44 -21.32 12.51 -19.48
N GLY A 45 -20.48 12.17 -18.50
CA GLY A 45 -20.89 11.25 -17.44
C GLY A 45 -21.04 9.80 -17.91
N GLY A 46 -20.39 9.42 -19.01
CA GLY A 46 -20.29 8.03 -19.42
C GLY A 46 -19.41 7.19 -18.48
N ALA A 47 -19.46 5.88 -18.68
CA ALA A 47 -18.60 4.91 -18.01
C ALA A 47 -18.04 3.89 -19.00
N PHE A 48 -16.85 3.39 -18.69
CA PHE A 48 -16.23 2.24 -19.35
C PHE A 48 -16.33 1.02 -18.44
N GLY A 49 -16.70 -0.13 -19.01
CA GLY A 49 -16.86 -1.38 -18.28
C GLY A 49 -16.40 -2.59 -19.08
N VAL A 50 -15.71 -3.50 -18.41
CA VAL A 50 -15.33 -4.83 -18.93
C VAL A 50 -16.21 -5.85 -18.26
N TYR A 51 -17.00 -6.58 -19.06
CA TYR A 51 -18.04 -7.49 -18.56
C TYR A 51 -17.67 -8.94 -18.87
N PRO A 52 -17.80 -9.87 -17.90
CA PRO A 52 -17.74 -11.29 -18.21
C PRO A 52 -18.98 -11.72 -19.02
N PRO A 53 -18.87 -12.77 -19.86
CA PRO A 53 -19.99 -13.26 -20.65
C PRO A 53 -21.23 -13.55 -19.79
N GLY A 54 -22.39 -13.03 -20.20
CA GLY A 54 -23.66 -13.27 -19.51
C GLY A 54 -23.86 -12.52 -18.19
N ASN A 55 -22.87 -11.74 -17.73
CA ASN A 55 -22.98 -10.96 -16.50
C ASN A 55 -23.19 -9.47 -16.79
N ARG A 56 -24.06 -8.83 -16.02
CA ARG A 56 -24.31 -7.38 -16.08
C ARG A 56 -23.41 -6.57 -15.16
N THR A 57 -22.61 -7.23 -14.33
CA THR A 57 -21.63 -6.58 -13.44
C THR A 57 -20.26 -6.59 -14.10
N ALA A 58 -19.68 -5.41 -14.28
CA ALA A 58 -18.35 -5.27 -14.84
C ALA A 58 -17.27 -5.74 -13.84
N ILE A 59 -16.28 -6.49 -14.32
CA ILE A 59 -15.07 -6.87 -13.58
C ILE A 59 -14.14 -5.67 -13.40
N PHE A 60 -14.05 -4.82 -14.43
CA PHE A 60 -13.38 -3.54 -14.37
C PHE A 60 -14.36 -2.46 -14.79
N ALA A 61 -14.55 -1.44 -13.97
CA ALA A 61 -15.36 -0.29 -14.32
C ALA A 61 -14.67 1.01 -13.91
N THR A 62 -14.82 2.03 -14.74
CA THR A 62 -14.44 3.41 -14.42
C THR A 62 -15.39 4.39 -15.08
N GLY A 63 -15.59 5.55 -14.47
CA GLY A 63 -16.45 6.61 -15.00
C GLY A 63 -17.48 7.07 -14.00
N PHE A 64 -18.50 7.77 -14.49
CA PHE A 64 -19.53 8.35 -13.64
C PHE A 64 -20.56 7.30 -13.23
N TRP A 65 -20.78 7.17 -11.93
CA TRP A 65 -21.62 6.14 -11.33
C TRP A 65 -22.71 6.76 -10.48
N GLY A 66 -23.87 6.11 -10.48
CA GLY A 66 -25.01 6.50 -9.64
C GLY A 66 -25.55 7.90 -9.92
N GLY A 67 -25.06 8.60 -10.94
CA GLY A 67 -25.40 9.99 -11.22
C GLY A 67 -24.72 11.00 -10.28
N THR A 68 -23.77 10.57 -9.45
CA THR A 68 -23.26 11.37 -8.34
C THR A 68 -21.72 11.42 -8.32
N GLU A 69 -21.01 10.30 -8.53
CA GLU A 69 -19.55 10.28 -8.38
C GLU A 69 -18.81 9.63 -9.57
N TYR A 70 -17.60 10.11 -9.87
CA TYR A 70 -16.67 9.40 -10.74
C TYR A 70 -15.88 8.38 -9.94
N GLY A 71 -15.78 7.14 -10.37
CA GLY A 71 -15.09 6.10 -9.60
C GLY A 71 -14.34 5.09 -10.44
N MET A 72 -13.69 4.16 -9.72
CA MET A 72 -13.07 2.96 -10.29
C MET A 72 -13.34 1.75 -9.40
N ALA A 73 -13.61 0.59 -10.02
CA ALA A 73 -13.77 -0.67 -9.32
C ALA A 73 -13.14 -1.80 -10.12
N ILE A 74 -12.40 -2.64 -9.39
CA ILE A 74 -11.90 -3.92 -9.85
C ILE A 74 -12.57 -4.99 -8.99
N ARG A 75 -13.14 -6.00 -9.66
CA ARG A 75 -13.83 -7.13 -9.03
C ARG A 75 -13.11 -8.43 -9.33
N ARG A 76 -13.33 -9.44 -8.49
CA ARG A 76 -12.93 -10.81 -8.77
C ARG A 76 -13.91 -11.46 -9.75
N LEU A 77 -13.58 -12.68 -10.20
CA LEU A 77 -14.42 -13.47 -11.10
C LEU A 77 -15.82 -13.74 -10.54
N ASP A 78 -15.95 -13.84 -9.22
CA ASP A 78 -17.22 -14.02 -8.51
C ASP A 78 -18.04 -12.72 -8.36
N GLY A 79 -17.52 -11.58 -8.84
CA GLY A 79 -18.15 -10.27 -8.72
C GLY A 79 -17.86 -9.54 -7.40
N SER A 80 -17.15 -10.14 -6.45
CA SER A 80 -16.74 -9.46 -5.20
C SER A 80 -15.78 -8.31 -5.51
N LEU A 81 -15.90 -7.21 -4.75
CA LEU A 81 -14.99 -6.07 -4.91
C LEU A 81 -13.59 -6.44 -4.42
N ALA A 82 -12.55 -6.10 -5.19
CA ALA A 82 -11.15 -6.30 -4.83
C ALA A 82 -10.44 -4.96 -4.59
N LEU A 83 -10.71 -3.96 -5.43
CA LEU A 83 -10.17 -2.61 -5.31
C LEU A 83 -11.22 -1.59 -5.73
N SER A 84 -11.32 -0.46 -5.02
CA SER A 84 -12.12 0.67 -5.47
C SER A 84 -11.52 2.02 -5.13
N VAL A 85 -11.78 3.00 -5.99
CA VAL A 85 -11.75 4.42 -5.63
C VAL A 85 -13.18 4.92 -5.75
N ARG A 86 -13.90 4.96 -4.62
CA ARG A 86 -15.28 5.44 -4.53
C ARG A 86 -15.67 5.69 -3.08
N ASN A 87 -16.56 6.64 -2.86
CA ASN A 87 -17.17 6.83 -1.55
C ASN A 87 -18.43 5.94 -1.40
N GLY A 88 -19.22 5.78 -2.47
CA GLY A 88 -20.40 4.92 -2.49
C GLY A 88 -21.57 5.39 -1.64
N THR A 89 -21.57 6.65 -1.17
CA THR A 89 -22.67 7.24 -0.37
C THR A 89 -23.03 8.64 -0.84
N ASP A 90 -22.10 9.58 -0.79
CA ASP A 90 -22.27 11.02 -1.06
C ASP A 90 -21.20 11.50 -2.04
N ASP A 91 -21.58 12.24 -3.07
CA ASP A 91 -20.67 12.81 -4.08
C ASP A 91 -19.79 13.95 -3.56
N LYS A 92 -20.13 14.49 -2.39
CA LYS A 92 -19.38 15.57 -1.74
C LYS A 92 -18.28 15.07 -0.83
N LEU A 93 -18.27 13.79 -0.48
CA LEU A 93 -17.25 13.23 0.39
C LEU A 93 -16.07 12.72 -0.43
N PRO A 94 -14.82 12.93 0.03
CA PRO A 94 -13.64 12.42 -0.65
C PRO A 94 -13.66 10.90 -0.80
N GLN A 95 -13.08 10.41 -1.89
CA GLN A 95 -13.13 8.99 -2.24
C GLN A 95 -11.87 8.26 -1.77
N PRO A 96 -11.97 7.32 -0.83
CA PRO A 96 -10.81 6.52 -0.44
C PRO A 96 -10.50 5.48 -1.52
N LEU A 97 -9.20 5.20 -1.65
CA LEU A 97 -8.70 3.98 -2.28
C LEU A 97 -8.85 2.85 -1.27
N ARG A 98 -9.59 1.80 -1.64
CA ARG A 98 -9.87 0.64 -0.78
C ARG A 98 -9.37 -0.63 -1.44
N LEU A 99 -8.80 -1.51 -0.64
CA LEU A 99 -8.53 -2.90 -0.98
C LEU A 99 -9.41 -3.82 -0.14
N HIS A 100 -9.97 -4.85 -0.76
CA HIS A 100 -10.88 -5.79 -0.13
C HIS A 100 -10.36 -7.23 -0.25
N ASP A 101 -10.56 -8.05 0.78
CA ASP A 101 -10.33 -9.50 0.71
C ASP A 101 -11.41 -10.21 -0.13
N SER A 102 -11.30 -11.54 -0.29
CA SER A 102 -12.27 -12.36 -1.04
C SER A 102 -13.64 -12.47 -0.37
N ARG A 103 -13.76 -12.06 0.90
CA ARG A 103 -15.02 -12.00 1.65
C ARG A 103 -15.65 -10.61 1.61
N GLY A 104 -15.04 -9.66 0.90
CA GLY A 104 -15.50 -8.27 0.78
C GLY A 104 -15.10 -7.38 1.96
N VAL A 105 -14.28 -7.88 2.89
CA VAL A 105 -13.80 -7.10 4.03
C VAL A 105 -12.67 -6.19 3.58
N GLU A 106 -12.75 -4.91 3.94
CA GLU A 106 -11.69 -3.93 3.65
C GLU A 106 -10.43 -4.27 4.45
N ILE A 107 -9.32 -4.51 3.74
CA ILE A 107 -8.01 -4.83 4.33
C ILE A 107 -7.08 -3.61 4.39
N TRP A 108 -7.30 -2.62 3.52
CA TRP A 108 -6.53 -1.39 3.48
C TRP A 108 -7.37 -0.24 2.94
N SER A 109 -7.21 0.94 3.52
CA SER A 109 -7.72 2.20 2.98
C SER A 109 -6.90 3.40 3.46
N ASP A 110 -6.91 4.47 2.67
CA ASP A 110 -6.34 5.76 3.05
C ASP A 110 -7.33 6.62 3.86
N ASP A 111 -6.79 7.48 4.74
CA ASP A 111 -7.57 8.54 5.38
C ASP A 111 -7.55 9.77 4.47
N VAL A 112 -8.58 9.87 3.65
CA VAL A 112 -8.76 10.98 2.69
C VAL A 112 -8.98 12.34 3.33
N LYS A 113 -9.31 12.41 4.63
CA LYS A 113 -9.55 13.68 5.32
C LYS A 113 -8.29 14.19 6.00
N SER A 114 -7.55 13.31 6.66
CA SER A 114 -6.38 13.68 7.47
C SER A 114 -5.04 13.33 6.81
N GLY A 115 -5.06 12.52 5.75
CA GLY A 115 -3.89 11.90 5.14
C GLY A 115 -3.44 10.64 5.88
N GLY A 116 -2.72 9.77 5.18
CA GLY A 116 -2.20 8.52 5.74
C GLY A 116 -3.17 7.34 5.57
N MET A 117 -3.09 6.38 6.49
CA MET A 117 -3.83 5.11 6.41
C MET A 117 -5.00 5.10 7.39
N ALA A 118 -6.22 4.87 6.88
CA ALA A 118 -7.43 4.72 7.68
C ALA A 118 -7.60 3.29 8.18
N ARG A 119 -7.26 2.28 7.36
CA ARG A 119 -7.26 0.87 7.73
C ARG A 119 -6.05 0.12 7.16
N PRO A 120 -5.52 -0.89 7.86
CA PRO A 120 -5.91 -1.29 9.22
C PRO A 120 -5.45 -0.23 10.24
N PHE A 121 -6.06 -0.23 11.43
CA PHE A 121 -5.51 0.53 12.55
C PHE A 121 -4.16 -0.08 12.93
N LEU A 122 -3.08 0.68 12.81
CA LEU A 122 -1.78 0.26 13.31
C LEU A 122 -1.74 0.46 14.81
N GLY A 123 -1.60 -0.64 15.55
CA GLY A 123 -1.38 -0.57 16.98
C GLY A 123 -0.13 0.26 17.27
N LEU A 124 -0.29 1.32 18.05
CA LEU A 124 0.86 2.02 18.63
C LEU A 124 1.39 1.18 19.78
N LEU A 125 2.69 1.26 20.01
CA LEU A 125 3.30 0.59 21.15
C LEU A 125 2.75 1.22 22.45
N PRO A 126 2.36 0.40 23.44
CA PRO A 126 1.95 0.94 24.73
C PRO A 126 3.13 1.69 25.37
N PRO A 127 2.86 2.72 26.20
CA PRO A 127 3.92 3.38 26.97
C PRO A 127 4.74 2.36 27.76
N GLN A 128 6.07 2.48 27.66
CA GLN A 128 7.00 1.65 28.42
C GLN A 128 7.28 2.29 29.79
N ASN A 129 7.65 1.46 30.77
CA ASN A 129 8.04 1.97 32.08
C ASN A 129 9.32 2.82 31.93
N THR A 130 9.35 4.02 32.48
CA THR A 130 10.52 4.91 32.42
C THR A 130 11.50 4.68 33.57
N ASN A 131 11.15 3.89 34.58
CA ASN A 131 12.02 3.58 35.71
C ASN A 131 13.06 2.50 35.34
N PRO A 132 14.36 2.83 35.23
CA PRO A 132 15.39 1.85 34.83
C PRO A 132 15.54 0.69 35.80
N ALA A 133 15.19 0.90 37.06
CA ALA A 133 15.18 -0.15 38.08
C ALA A 133 14.08 -1.20 37.88
N SER A 134 13.27 -1.11 36.82
CA SER A 134 12.32 -2.16 36.42
C SER A 134 12.73 -2.88 35.13
N TRP A 135 13.73 -2.35 34.43
CA TRP A 135 14.13 -2.88 33.13
C TRP A 135 14.93 -4.18 33.27
N PRO A 136 14.93 -5.01 32.20
CA PRO A 136 15.86 -6.13 32.11
C PRO A 136 17.31 -5.64 32.20
N ARG A 137 18.13 -6.32 33.00
CA ARG A 137 19.47 -5.85 33.36
C ARG A 137 20.43 -7.00 33.67
N THR A 138 21.72 -6.70 33.70
CA THR A 138 22.77 -7.62 34.12
C THR A 138 23.82 -6.94 34.98
N THR A 139 24.42 -7.68 35.91
CA THR A 139 25.62 -7.29 36.67
C THR A 139 26.88 -7.98 36.16
N GLU A 140 26.76 -8.83 35.14
CA GLU A 140 27.86 -9.62 34.60
C GLU A 140 28.86 -8.74 33.84
N SER A 141 30.15 -9.09 33.93
CA SER A 141 31.20 -8.47 33.12
C SER A 141 31.28 -9.04 31.70
N GLY A 142 30.73 -10.24 31.51
CA GLY A 142 30.54 -10.85 30.19
C GLY A 142 29.28 -10.35 29.49
N TRP A 143 29.22 -10.52 28.17
CA TRP A 143 27.99 -10.24 27.42
C TRP A 143 26.88 -11.20 27.82
N THR A 144 25.77 -10.67 28.32
CA THR A 144 24.60 -11.43 28.72
C THR A 144 23.37 -10.91 27.99
N VAL A 145 22.51 -11.83 27.53
CA VAL A 145 21.23 -11.46 26.90
C VAL A 145 20.30 -10.92 27.99
N VAL A 146 19.86 -9.67 27.83
CA VAL A 146 18.90 -9.03 28.74
C VAL A 146 17.50 -8.95 28.13
N ALA A 147 17.38 -8.94 26.81
CA ALA A 147 16.09 -9.01 26.12
C ALA A 147 16.20 -9.80 24.81
N ARG A 148 15.10 -10.44 24.40
CA ARG A 148 15.01 -11.23 23.17
C ARG A 148 13.63 -11.08 22.52
N SER A 149 13.59 -11.05 21.19
CA SER A 149 12.36 -11.16 20.41
C SER A 149 12.59 -11.98 19.14
N PHE A 150 11.53 -12.60 18.62
CA PHE A 150 11.49 -13.22 17.31
C PHE A 150 10.53 -12.43 16.43
N ASN A 151 10.94 -12.08 15.22
CA ASN A 151 10.15 -11.25 14.31
C ASN A 151 10.11 -11.89 12.92
N VAL A 152 8.93 -11.91 12.30
CA VAL A 152 8.78 -12.27 10.88
C VAL A 152 9.09 -11.02 10.05
N THR A 153 9.91 -11.18 9.02
CA THR A 153 10.43 -10.07 8.22
C THR A 153 9.56 -9.82 6.99
N TYR A 154 8.92 -8.66 6.93
CA TYR A 154 8.20 -8.20 5.74
C TYR A 154 8.92 -7.06 5.01
N HIS A 155 9.92 -6.47 5.66
CA HIS A 155 10.70 -5.35 5.17
C HIS A 155 12.18 -5.72 5.16
N PRO A 156 12.99 -5.15 4.24
CA PRO A 156 14.41 -5.47 4.12
C PRO A 156 15.26 -4.92 5.27
N ARG A 157 14.72 -3.97 6.05
CA ARG A 157 15.40 -3.30 7.17
C ARG A 157 14.50 -3.26 8.39
N ILE A 158 15.12 -3.18 9.55
CA ILE A 158 14.48 -2.96 10.85
C ILE A 158 15.10 -1.70 11.47
N ARG A 159 14.28 -0.89 12.13
CA ARG A 159 14.73 0.15 13.05
C ARG A 159 14.45 -0.29 14.48
N LEU A 160 15.43 -0.12 15.35
CA LEU A 160 15.31 -0.31 16.79
C LEU A 160 15.72 0.98 17.50
N TYR A 161 14.83 1.48 18.34
CA TYR A 161 15.13 2.50 19.35
C TYR A 161 15.00 1.88 20.75
N MET A 162 16.00 2.10 21.59
CA MET A 162 16.10 1.54 22.93
C MET A 162 16.82 2.49 23.86
N ASP A 163 16.30 2.65 25.07
CA ASP A 163 16.99 3.36 26.14
C ASP A 163 17.91 2.39 26.89
N THR A 164 19.06 2.90 27.34
CA THR A 164 20.02 2.13 28.14
C THR A 164 20.38 2.91 29.40
N ASP A 165 20.67 2.20 30.48
CA ASP A 165 20.98 2.82 31.76
C ASP A 165 22.10 2.07 32.49
N ALA A 166 22.89 2.84 33.23
CA ALA A 166 23.78 2.36 34.26
C ALA A 166 23.77 3.38 35.42
N PRO A 167 23.64 2.92 36.68
CA PRO A 167 23.63 3.83 37.81
C PRO A 167 24.99 4.52 37.97
N SER A 168 24.99 5.68 38.63
CA SER A 168 26.21 6.44 38.93
C SER A 168 27.31 5.56 39.52
N GLY A 169 28.56 5.74 39.05
CA GLY A 169 29.71 4.92 39.45
C GLY A 169 29.81 3.56 38.76
N THR A 170 28.86 3.20 37.89
CA THR A 170 28.89 1.98 37.06
C THR A 170 29.01 2.37 35.58
N ALA A 171 29.86 1.67 34.84
CA ALA A 171 29.90 1.78 33.39
C ALA A 171 29.56 0.44 32.74
N GLY A 172 28.97 0.50 31.56
CA GLY A 172 28.51 -0.67 30.84
C GLY A 172 28.43 -0.43 29.35
N GLN A 173 28.16 -1.50 28.63
CA GLN A 173 27.93 -1.45 27.20
C GLN A 173 26.73 -2.30 26.83
N VAL A 174 26.04 -1.89 25.77
CA VAL A 174 24.89 -2.59 25.20
C VAL A 174 25.13 -2.77 23.71
N ARG A 175 24.79 -3.95 23.19
CA ARG A 175 24.83 -4.26 21.76
C ARG A 175 23.61 -5.08 21.35
N VAL A 176 23.37 -5.12 20.06
CA VAL A 176 22.27 -5.88 19.48
C VAL A 176 22.81 -6.88 18.48
N ARG A 177 22.32 -8.11 18.60
CA ARG A 177 22.60 -9.20 17.68
C ARG A 177 21.35 -9.63 16.94
N LEU A 178 21.54 -9.95 15.66
CA LEU A 178 20.53 -10.53 14.79
C LEU A 178 21.05 -11.89 14.33
N ASP A 179 20.31 -12.96 14.66
CA ASP A 179 20.67 -14.36 14.38
C ASP A 179 22.11 -14.70 14.79
N GLY A 180 22.49 -14.26 16.00
CA GLY A 180 23.82 -14.51 16.58
C GLY A 180 24.95 -13.62 16.07
N THR A 181 24.71 -12.77 15.06
CA THR A 181 25.72 -11.85 14.50
C THR A 181 25.47 -10.43 14.98
N ASP A 182 26.53 -9.65 15.23
CA ASP A 182 26.40 -8.24 15.58
C ASP A 182 25.64 -7.50 14.44
N TRP A 183 24.61 -6.77 14.83
CA TRP A 183 23.68 -6.13 13.89
C TRP A 183 23.96 -4.65 13.70
N GLY A 184 24.33 -3.96 14.79
CA GLY A 184 24.66 -2.53 14.80
C GLY A 184 25.81 -2.22 15.74
N PRO A 185 25.99 -0.93 16.10
CA PRO A 185 27.09 -0.51 16.95
C PRO A 185 26.97 -1.08 18.37
N THR A 186 28.08 -1.09 19.11
CA THR A 186 28.02 -1.21 20.57
C THR A 186 27.97 0.19 21.17
N VAL A 187 27.03 0.44 22.08
CA VAL A 187 26.87 1.75 22.74
C VAL A 187 27.24 1.67 24.22
N ALA A 188 27.65 2.80 24.80
CA ALA A 188 27.84 2.90 26.24
C ALA A 188 26.47 2.97 26.94
N ALA A 189 26.33 2.29 28.08
CA ALA A 189 25.12 2.38 28.89
C ALA A 189 24.90 3.83 29.38
N GLY A 190 23.65 4.30 29.34
CA GLY A 190 23.28 5.71 29.55
C GLY A 190 23.19 6.52 28.25
N THR A 191 23.43 5.90 27.09
CA THR A 191 23.17 6.50 25.77
C THR A 191 22.04 5.76 25.05
N ALA A 192 21.23 6.50 24.29
CA ALA A 192 20.18 5.89 23.48
C ALA A 192 20.79 5.04 22.36
N TYR A 193 20.22 3.86 22.13
CA TYR A 193 20.51 3.04 20.97
C TYR A 193 19.45 3.32 19.90
N ASP A 194 19.80 4.04 18.84
CA ASP A 194 18.95 4.25 17.67
C ASP A 194 19.70 3.76 16.43
N PHE A 195 19.24 2.65 15.86
CA PHE A 195 19.89 2.05 14.71
C PHE A 195 18.89 1.45 13.73
N THR A 196 19.15 1.67 12.45
CA THR A 196 18.43 1.05 11.34
C THR A 196 19.38 0.22 10.51
N GLY A 197 19.10 -1.08 10.38
CA GLY A 197 19.97 -2.03 9.69
C GLY A 197 19.18 -3.09 8.90
N PRO A 198 19.86 -3.85 8.03
CA PRO A 198 19.22 -4.89 7.23
C PRO A 198 18.75 -6.07 8.11
N THR A 199 17.66 -6.73 7.72
CA THR A 199 17.15 -7.94 8.39
C THR A 199 17.99 -9.18 8.11
N ARG A 200 18.76 -9.19 7.01
CA ARG A 200 19.56 -10.35 6.55
C ARG A 200 18.72 -11.62 6.25
N ALA A 201 17.39 -11.52 6.30
CA ALA A 201 16.44 -12.57 5.94
C ALA A 201 15.55 -12.12 4.78
N GLY A 202 15.07 -13.09 3.99
CA GLY A 202 14.09 -12.85 2.93
C GLY A 202 12.70 -12.57 3.50
N VAL A 203 11.77 -12.13 2.64
CA VAL A 203 10.37 -11.90 3.02
C VAL A 203 9.77 -13.16 3.65
N GLU A 204 9.03 -12.97 4.74
CA GLU A 204 8.48 -14.00 5.62
C GLU A 204 9.51 -14.82 6.41
N GLY A 205 10.80 -14.48 6.34
CA GLY A 205 11.84 -15.09 7.16
C GLY A 205 11.72 -14.72 8.63
N LEU A 206 11.93 -15.68 9.52
CA LEU A 206 11.99 -15.47 10.97
C LEU A 206 13.40 -15.03 11.37
N VAL A 207 13.52 -13.93 12.11
CA VAL A 207 14.80 -13.45 12.67
C VAL A 207 14.73 -13.34 14.18
N GLU A 208 15.83 -13.70 14.84
CA GLU A 208 16.01 -13.55 16.29
C GLU A 208 16.82 -12.28 16.59
N LEU A 209 16.21 -11.35 17.32
CA LEU A 209 16.89 -10.16 17.83
C LEU A 209 17.20 -10.36 19.32
N ARG A 210 18.48 -10.25 19.67
CA ARG A 210 18.98 -10.31 21.05
C ARG A 210 19.61 -8.99 21.44
N VAL A 211 19.17 -8.43 22.57
CA VAL A 211 19.85 -7.33 23.25
C VAL A 211 20.79 -7.92 24.28
N GLU A 212 22.07 -7.65 24.12
CA GLU A 212 23.10 -8.07 25.07
C GLU A 212 23.66 -6.85 25.80
N ALA A 213 23.89 -7.00 27.10
CA ALA A 213 24.53 -5.99 27.93
C ALA A 213 25.70 -6.60 28.70
N ARG A 214 26.64 -5.76 29.10
CA ARG A 214 27.71 -6.12 30.06
C ARG A 214 28.12 -4.92 30.89
N ARG A 215 28.57 -5.18 32.10
CA ARG A 215 29.22 -4.20 32.97
C ARG A 215 30.71 -4.14 32.68
N THR A 216 31.25 -2.95 32.44
CA THR A 216 32.68 -2.74 32.20
C THR A 216 33.41 -2.22 33.43
N SER A 217 32.72 -1.54 34.35
CA SER A 217 33.26 -1.13 35.66
C SER A 217 32.16 -0.86 36.70
N GLY A 218 32.54 -0.79 37.98
CA GLY A 218 31.61 -0.55 39.10
C GLY A 218 30.89 -1.80 39.59
N SER A 219 29.91 -1.61 40.49
CA SER A 219 29.14 -2.70 41.13
C SER A 219 27.65 -2.70 40.81
N GLY A 220 27.14 -1.68 40.12
CA GLY A 220 25.74 -1.59 39.71
C GLY A 220 25.38 -2.54 38.55
N ALA A 221 24.14 -2.42 38.07
CA ALA A 221 23.62 -3.20 36.94
C ALA A 221 23.50 -2.33 35.68
N VAL A 222 23.69 -2.95 34.52
CA VAL A 222 23.49 -2.33 33.21
C VAL A 222 22.15 -2.80 32.67
N ALA A 223 21.28 -1.87 32.34
CA ALA A 223 19.90 -2.14 31.91
C ALA A 223 19.63 -1.61 30.50
N ALA A 224 18.65 -2.21 29.83
CA ALA A 224 18.21 -1.79 28.51
C ALA A 224 16.72 -2.06 28.31
N CYS A 225 16.01 -1.12 27.68
CA CYS A 225 14.58 -1.21 27.41
C CYS A 225 14.28 -0.87 25.95
N PRO A 226 13.99 -1.88 25.09
CA PRO A 226 13.50 -1.62 23.74
C PRO A 226 12.18 -0.86 23.80
N VAL A 227 12.14 0.33 23.20
CA VAL A 227 10.94 1.19 23.21
C VAL A 227 10.22 1.12 21.87
N MET A 228 10.96 0.90 20.78
CA MET A 228 10.39 0.85 19.43
C MET A 228 11.14 -0.14 18.55
N LEU A 229 10.40 -1.01 17.86
CA LEU A 229 10.92 -1.94 16.87
C LEU A 229 9.92 -2.05 15.71
N TYR A 230 10.35 -1.73 14.49
CA TYR A 230 9.50 -1.88 13.31
C TYR A 230 10.32 -2.12 12.04
N GLY A 231 9.71 -2.79 11.07
CA GLY A 231 10.26 -2.96 9.72
C GLY A 231 10.09 -1.67 8.90
N CYS A 232 11.10 -1.33 8.10
CA CYS A 232 11.07 -0.14 7.25
C CYS A 232 11.61 -0.42 5.85
N MET A 233 11.09 0.32 4.87
CA MET A 233 11.73 0.47 3.56
C MET A 233 12.96 1.41 3.70
N SER A 234 13.88 1.31 2.73
CA SER A 234 15.22 1.93 2.70
C SER A 234 15.38 3.25 3.44
#